data_AF-A0A0F8X164-F1
#
_entry.id   AF-A0A0F8X164-F1
#
_cell.length_a   1.000
_cell.length_b   1.000
_cell.length_c   1.000
_cell.angle_alpha   90.00
_cell.angle_beta   90.00
_cell.angle_gamma   90.00
#
_symmetry.space_group_name_H-M   'P 1'
#
loop_
_entity.id
_entity.type
_entity.pdbx_description
1 polymer ?
#
loop_
_entity_poly.entity_id
_entity_poly.type
_entity_poly.pdbx_seq_one_letter_code
_entity_poly.pdbx_strand_id
1 'polypeptide(L)'
;MAIKSMQIIRPKIWIPPIFSANWKLTVERKDGTIDDLTDIISSLEIEDGMTDVIGGFEFELWNPNETYTKVWTGNEIVRYYSDYATEATTLRFRGRIEKPSNQGNKIKVTGRS
;
A
#
# COMPACT_ATOMS: atom_id res chain seq x y z
N MET A 1 -10.23 27.56 -44.75
CA MET A 1 -10.79 26.72 -43.67
C MET A 1 -9.79 26.78 -42.51
N ALA A 2 -10.12 27.48 -41.42
CA ALA A 2 -9.17 27.76 -40.33
C ALA A 2 -9.27 26.69 -39.22
N ILE A 3 -8.12 26.19 -38.76
CA ILE A 3 -8.02 25.18 -37.70
C ILE A 3 -8.32 25.84 -36.34
N LYS A 4 -9.34 25.35 -35.62
CA LYS A 4 -9.88 25.94 -34.39
C LYS A 4 -9.19 25.47 -33.10
N SER A 5 -7.85 25.39 -33.10
CA SER A 5 -6.97 24.88 -32.04
C SER A 5 -6.75 23.36 -32.04
N MET A 6 -5.55 22.97 -31.59
CA MET A 6 -5.05 21.60 -31.59
C MET A 6 -5.44 20.94 -30.26
N GLN A 7 -6.31 19.94 -30.31
CA GLN A 7 -6.76 19.20 -29.13
C GLN A 7 -5.82 18.02 -28.89
N ILE A 8 -5.11 18.01 -27.76
CA ILE A 8 -4.25 16.88 -27.36
C ILE A 8 -5.16 15.80 -26.76
N ILE A 9 -5.38 14.72 -27.51
CA ILE A 9 -6.07 13.53 -27.03
C ILE A 9 -5.06 12.68 -26.27
N ARG A 10 -5.29 12.46 -24.96
CA ARG A 10 -4.50 11.52 -24.15
C ARG A 10 -5.17 10.15 -24.19
N PRO A 11 -4.65 9.15 -24.93
CA PRO A 11 -5.22 7.82 -24.91
C PRO A 11 -5.09 7.23 -23.50
N LYS A 12 -6.21 6.76 -22.94
CA LYS A 12 -6.22 5.94 -21.72
C LYS A 12 -6.29 4.48 -22.15
N ILE A 13 -5.21 3.73 -21.94
CA ILE A 13 -5.15 2.29 -22.24
C ILE A 13 -5.36 1.53 -20.93
N TRP A 14 -6.28 0.58 -20.94
CA TRP A 14 -6.46 -0.38 -19.85
C TRP A 14 -5.44 -1.52 -20.04
N ILE A 15 -4.58 -1.72 -19.05
CA ILE A 15 -3.58 -2.80 -19.07
C ILE A 15 -4.19 -4.02 -18.39
N PRO A 16 -4.34 -5.16 -19.09
CA PRO A 16 -4.88 -6.36 -18.48
C PRO A 16 -3.98 -6.86 -17.34
N PRO A 17 -4.56 -7.39 -16.26
CA PRO A 17 -3.85 -7.74 -15.01
C PRO A 17 -2.77 -8.83 -15.16
N ILE A 18 -2.70 -9.51 -16.31
CA ILE A 18 -1.60 -10.43 -16.67
C ILE A 18 -0.24 -9.73 -16.86
N PHE A 19 -0.22 -8.39 -16.98
CA PHE A 19 1.01 -7.61 -17.04
C PHE A 19 1.21 -6.69 -15.84
N SER A 20 0.37 -6.78 -14.81
CA SER A 20 0.61 -6.08 -13.54
C SER A 20 1.45 -6.94 -12.62
N ALA A 21 2.36 -6.32 -11.86
CA ALA A 21 3.09 -7.01 -10.82
C ALA A 21 2.10 -7.53 -9.76
N ASN A 22 2.30 -8.78 -9.34
CA ASN A 22 1.67 -9.28 -8.14
C ASN A 22 2.26 -8.53 -6.95
N TRP A 23 1.44 -8.31 -5.93
CA TRP A 23 1.84 -7.58 -4.74
C TRP A 23 1.27 -8.24 -3.49
N LYS A 24 1.96 -8.02 -2.37
CA LYS A 24 1.55 -8.52 -1.06
C LYS A 24 1.97 -7.52 0.01
N LEU A 25 1.06 -7.24 0.95
CA LEU A 25 1.37 -6.42 2.13
C LEU A 25 1.16 -7.24 3.39
N THR A 26 2.21 -7.29 4.21
CA THR A 26 2.14 -7.97 5.52
C THR A 26 2.54 -7.04 6.65
N VAL A 27 1.88 -7.19 7.79
CA VAL A 27 2.24 -6.52 9.04
C VAL A 27 2.66 -7.55 10.07
N GLU A 28 3.87 -7.44 10.59
CA GLU A 28 4.36 -8.25 11.69
C GLU A 28 4.14 -7.51 13.01
N ARG A 29 3.31 -8.12 13.87
CA ARG A 29 2.99 -7.64 15.21
C ARG A 29 4.16 -7.91 16.17
N LYS A 30 4.13 -7.27 17.34
CA LYS A 30 5.16 -7.46 18.40
C LYS A 30 5.25 -8.89 18.93
N ASP A 31 4.17 -9.66 18.85
CA ASP A 31 4.12 -11.06 19.26
C ASP A 31 4.62 -12.03 18.18
N GLY A 32 5.05 -11.51 17.02
CA GLY A 32 5.53 -12.29 15.87
C GLY A 32 4.41 -12.78 14.94
N THR A 33 3.14 -12.46 15.22
CA THR A 33 2.03 -12.77 14.32
C THR A 33 2.15 -11.96 13.04
N ILE A 34 1.96 -12.61 11.89
CA ILE A 34 1.98 -11.97 10.57
C ILE A 34 0.54 -11.85 10.07
N ASP A 35 0.08 -10.61 9.89
CA ASP A 35 -1.18 -10.31 9.23
C ASP A 35 -0.92 -10.14 7.73
N ASP A 36 -1.59 -10.92 6.89
CA ASP A 36 -1.68 -10.68 5.45
C ASP A 36 -2.86 -9.76 5.17
N LEU A 37 -2.58 -8.59 4.61
CA LEU A 37 -3.57 -7.53 4.38
C LEU A 37 -3.92 -7.37 2.90
N THR A 38 -3.37 -8.21 2.02
CA THR A 38 -3.42 -8.02 0.56
C THR A 38 -4.85 -7.89 0.02
N ASP A 39 -5.80 -8.67 0.54
CA ASP A 39 -7.18 -8.69 0.05
C ASP A 39 -8.12 -7.68 0.73
N ILE A 40 -7.68 -7.01 1.81
CA ILE A 40 -8.55 -6.15 2.64
C ILE A 40 -8.20 -4.66 2.57
N ILE A 41 -7.08 -4.32 1.93
CA ILE A 41 -6.63 -2.96 1.73
C ILE A 41 -7.47 -2.27 0.66
N SER A 42 -7.96 -1.08 0.98
CA SER A 42 -8.68 -0.22 0.03
C SER A 42 -7.77 0.76 -0.70
N SER A 43 -6.66 1.18 -0.08
CA SER A 43 -5.66 2.05 -0.70
C SER A 43 -4.28 1.81 -0.10
N LEU A 44 -3.25 1.87 -0.93
CA LEU A 44 -1.85 1.74 -0.55
C LEU A 44 -1.03 2.76 -1.32
N GLU A 45 -0.23 3.53 -0.60
CA GLU A 45 0.75 4.47 -1.13
C GLU A 45 2.09 4.20 -0.46
N ILE A 46 3.14 4.05 -1.27
CA ILE A 46 4.51 3.83 -0.81
C ILE A 46 5.38 4.84 -1.55
N GLU A 47 6.08 5.65 -0.78
CA GLU A 47 7.09 6.55 -1.25
C GLU A 47 8.46 5.95 -0.92
N ASP A 48 9.12 5.39 -1.93
CA ASP A 48 10.49 4.91 -1.80
C ASP A 48 11.44 6.11 -1.94
N GLY A 49 11.87 6.64 -0.80
CA GLY A 49 12.69 7.84 -0.76
C GLY A 49 14.05 7.60 -1.42
N MET A 50 14.30 8.24 -2.56
CA MET A 50 15.63 8.29 -3.14
C MET A 50 16.45 9.34 -2.40
N THR A 51 17.49 8.89 -1.70
CA THR A 51 18.57 9.68 -1.07
C THR A 51 18.20 10.50 0.19
N ASP A 52 17.55 11.66 0.06
CA ASP A 52 17.44 12.62 1.19
C ASP A 52 16.10 12.57 1.94
N VAL A 53 15.13 11.80 1.43
CA VAL A 53 13.80 11.63 2.02
C VAL A 53 13.72 10.23 2.62
N ILE A 54 13.32 10.14 3.89
CA ILE A 54 13.00 8.86 4.52
C ILE A 54 11.74 8.32 3.84
N GLY A 55 11.83 7.13 3.25
CA GLY A 55 10.69 6.51 2.58
C GLY A 55 9.47 6.40 3.51
N GLY A 56 8.30 6.70 2.97
CA GLY A 56 7.04 6.74 3.70
C GLY A 56 6.06 5.69 3.17
N PHE A 57 5.09 5.30 3.98
CA PHE A 57 3.95 4.54 3.50
C PHE A 57 2.67 4.97 4.19
N GLU A 58 1.57 4.82 3.47
CA GLU A 58 0.22 5.02 3.94
C GLU A 58 -0.67 3.91 3.37
N PHE A 59 -1.49 3.28 4.20
CA PHE A 59 -2.53 2.39 3.72
C PHE A 59 -3.84 2.56 4.49
N GLU A 60 -4.95 2.31 3.80
CA GLU A 60 -6.27 2.20 4.41
C GLU A 60 -6.81 0.79 4.23
N LEU A 61 -7.47 0.27 5.27
CA LEU A 61 -8.21 -0.98 5.19
C LEU A 61 -9.63 -0.82 5.70
N TRP A 62 -10.52 -1.66 5.17
CA TRP A 62 -11.89 -1.78 5.66
C TRP A 62 -11.94 -2.72 6.86
N ASN A 63 -12.44 -2.23 7.99
CA ASN A 63 -12.48 -2.94 9.27
C ASN A 63 -13.86 -2.83 9.95
N PRO A 64 -14.95 -3.34 9.34
CA PRO A 64 -16.31 -3.20 9.87
C PRO A 64 -16.53 -4.03 11.14
N ASN A 65 -15.74 -5.10 11.33
CA ASN A 65 -15.83 -6.01 12.48
C ASN A 65 -14.84 -5.65 13.59
N GLU A 66 -14.15 -4.51 13.48
CA GLU A 66 -13.15 -4.05 14.45
C GLU A 66 -11.98 -5.03 14.70
N THR A 67 -11.74 -5.99 13.80
CA THR A 67 -10.72 -7.04 13.93
C THR A 67 -9.30 -6.49 14.13
N TYR A 68 -8.98 -5.38 13.47
CA TYR A 68 -7.66 -4.74 13.54
C TYR A 68 -7.61 -3.55 14.50
N THR A 69 -8.71 -3.29 15.23
CA THR A 69 -8.80 -2.19 16.17
C THR A 69 -7.92 -2.48 17.39
N LYS A 70 -6.96 -1.59 17.70
CA LYS A 70 -5.97 -1.72 18.81
C LYS A 70 -4.98 -2.88 18.68
N VAL A 71 -4.98 -3.59 17.56
CA VAL A 71 -4.00 -4.65 17.28
C VAL A 71 -2.62 -4.06 17.03
N TRP A 72 -2.57 -2.95 16.29
CA TRP A 72 -1.33 -2.24 16.03
C TRP A 72 -1.19 -1.10 17.03
N THR A 73 -0.05 -1.08 17.69
CA THR A 73 0.27 -0.19 18.82
C THR A 73 1.41 0.78 18.50
N GLY A 74 1.96 0.70 17.28
CA GLY A 74 3.14 1.41 16.83
C GLY A 74 4.39 0.53 16.92
N ASN A 75 5.29 0.78 15.98
CA ASN A 75 6.57 0.10 15.76
C ASN A 75 6.45 -1.34 15.20
N GLU A 76 5.27 -1.79 14.77
CA GLU A 76 5.09 -3.01 13.99
C GLU A 76 5.76 -2.88 12.61
N ILE A 77 6.24 -4.00 12.07
CA ILE A 77 6.99 -3.99 10.80
C ILE A 77 6.04 -4.24 9.64
N VAL A 78 5.98 -3.28 8.72
CA VAL A 78 5.27 -3.41 7.46
C VAL A 78 6.26 -3.87 6.40
N ARG A 79 5.86 -4.88 5.62
CA ARG A 79 6.63 -5.35 4.46
C ARG A 79 5.72 -5.36 3.24
N TYR A 80 6.22 -4.72 2.19
CA TYR A 80 5.59 -4.72 0.88
C TYR A 80 6.44 -5.52 -0.09
N TYR A 81 5.80 -6.49 -0.72
CA TYR A 81 6.39 -7.36 -1.73
C TYR A 81 5.76 -7.07 -3.07
N SER A 82 6.56 -7.04 -4.12
CA SER A 82 6.03 -6.94 -5.49
C SER A 82 7.01 -7.47 -6.52
N ASP A 83 6.51 -8.35 -7.38
CA ASP A 83 7.23 -8.91 -8.52
C ASP A 83 6.26 -9.45 -9.60
N TYR A 84 6.81 -9.98 -10.68
CA TYR A 84 6.05 -10.56 -11.79
C TYR A 84 6.02 -12.09 -11.73
N ALA A 85 6.36 -12.69 -10.58
CA ALA A 85 6.23 -14.13 -10.37
C ALA A 85 4.77 -14.49 -10.04
N THR A 86 4.45 -15.79 -9.96
CA THR A 86 3.11 -16.25 -9.56
C THR A 86 2.72 -15.83 -8.14
N GLU A 87 3.70 -15.63 -7.27
CA GLU A 87 3.52 -15.15 -5.90
C GLU A 87 4.53 -14.02 -5.64
N ALA A 88 4.07 -12.94 -4.99
CA ALA A 88 4.93 -11.81 -4.63
C ALA A 88 5.87 -12.20 -3.48
N THR A 89 7.13 -12.44 -3.79
CA THR A 89 8.18 -12.87 -2.85
C THR A 89 9.31 -11.84 -2.71
N THR A 90 9.44 -10.94 -3.70
CA THR A 90 10.49 -9.93 -3.70
C THR A 90 10.12 -8.75 -2.80
N LEU A 91 10.84 -8.58 -1.68
CA LEU A 91 10.66 -7.43 -0.80
C LEU A 91 11.06 -6.14 -1.52
N ARG A 92 10.14 -5.18 -1.60
CA ARG A 92 10.37 -3.88 -2.22
C ARG A 92 10.48 -2.77 -1.19
N PHE A 93 9.74 -2.86 -0.10
CA PHE A 93 9.76 -1.85 0.94
C PHE A 93 9.56 -2.48 2.32
N ARG A 94 10.25 -1.92 3.32
CA ARG A 94 10.10 -2.26 4.72
C ARG A 94 10.02 -0.98 5.54
N GLY A 95 8.98 -0.85 6.34
CA GLY A 95 8.80 0.29 7.22
C GLY A 95 8.25 -0.12 8.58
N ARG A 96 8.11 0.88 9.46
CA ARG A 96 7.51 0.73 10.78
C ARG A 96 6.28 1.59 10.89
N ILE A 97 5.22 1.03 11.46
CA ILE A 97 3.99 1.78 11.76
C ILE A 97 4.30 2.85 12.81
N GLU A 98 3.96 4.10 12.52
CA GLU A 98 4.07 5.18 13.50
C GLU A 98 2.80 5.28 14.34
N LYS A 99 1.65 5.41 13.67
CA LYS A 99 0.36 5.53 14.36
C LYS A 99 -0.80 5.05 13.48
N PRO A 100 -1.55 4.01 13.92
CA PRO A 100 -2.83 3.69 13.32
C PRO A 100 -3.90 4.69 13.78
N SER A 101 -4.77 5.11 12.87
CA SER A 101 -5.89 6.00 13.09
C SER A 101 -7.19 5.33 12.68
N ASN A 102 -8.13 5.22 13.61
CA ASN A 102 -9.45 4.65 13.33
C ASN A 102 -10.38 5.75 12.81
N GLN A 103 -11.00 5.52 11.66
CA GLN A 103 -11.96 6.42 11.02
C GLN A 103 -13.25 5.65 10.75
N GLY A 104 -14.07 5.47 11.79
CA GLY A 104 -15.27 4.64 11.72
C GLY A 104 -14.93 3.19 11.39
N ASN A 105 -15.45 2.70 10.26
CA ASN A 105 -15.22 1.33 9.77
C ASN A 105 -13.91 1.18 8.97
N LYS A 106 -13.03 2.19 9.01
CA LYS A 106 -11.72 2.15 8.35
C LYS A 106 -10.61 2.31 9.35
N ILE A 107 -9.47 1.69 9.05
CA ILE A 107 -8.21 2.02 9.70
C ILE A 107 -7.28 2.61 8.65
N LYS A 108 -6.77 3.80 8.96
CA LYS A 108 -5.70 4.45 8.21
C LYS A 108 -4.40 4.28 8.98
N VAL A 109 -3.38 3.77 8.32
CA VAL A 109 -2.06 3.49 8.92
C VAL A 109 -1.01 4.25 8.14
N THR A 110 -0.15 4.97 8.87
CA THR A 110 1.01 5.65 8.30
C THR A 110 2.29 5.18 8.98
N GLY A 111 3.38 5.23 8.25
CA GLY A 111 4.70 4.96 8.81
C GLY A 111 5.84 5.31 7.87
N ARG A 112 7.05 4.96 8.30
CA ARG A 112 8.31 5.33 7.64
C ARG A 112 9.29 4.17 7.63
N SER A 113 10.25 4.22 6.70
CA SER A 113 11.37 3.28 6.61
C SER A 113 12.39 3.46 7.73
#